data_AF-A0A918IRK6-F1
#
_entry.id   AF-A0A918IRK6-F1
#
_cell.length_a   1.000
_cell.length_b   1.000
_cell.length_c   1.000
_cell.angle_alpha   90.00
_cell.angle_beta   90.00
_cell.angle_gamma   90.00
#
_symmetry.space_group_name_H-M   'P 1'
#
loop_
_entity.id
_entity.type
_entity.pdbx_description
1 polymer ?
#
loop_
_entity_poly.entity_id
_entity_poly.type
_entity_poly.pdbx_seq_one_letter_code
_entity_poly.pdbx_strand_id
1 'polypeptide(L)'
;MKRYCLALDLKDDPELIKAYDDYHKEVWPEILQSIKESGIQDMQIYRVGNRMFMIIDADESFSFEKKAKIDAKYPENEKWEELMWKYQQALPFAKPGEKWILMEKVFQL
;
A
#
# COMPACT_ATOMS: atom_id res chain seq x y z
N MET A 1 19.16 -0.77 4.17
CA MET A 1 17.68 -0.70 4.25
C MET A 1 17.24 0.64 3.67
N LYS A 2 16.27 0.64 2.77
CA LYS A 2 15.68 1.84 2.18
C LYS A 2 14.26 1.99 2.70
N ARG A 3 13.90 3.19 3.16
CA ARG A 3 12.55 3.54 3.60
C ARG A 3 11.79 4.30 2.53
N TYR A 4 10.58 3.85 2.22
CA TYR A 4 9.63 4.53 1.34
C TYR A 4 8.41 4.93 2.14
N CYS A 5 7.94 6.14 1.89
CA CYS A 5 6.77 6.74 2.53
C CYS A 5 5.75 7.01 1.45
N LEU A 6 4.53 6.48 1.56
CA LEU A 6 3.48 6.66 0.55
C LEU A 6 2.18 7.14 1.18
N ALA A 7 1.44 7.99 0.46
CA ALA A 7 0.13 8.46 0.89
C ALA A 7 -0.97 8.04 -0.08
N LEU A 8 -2.16 7.82 0.46
CA LEU A 8 -3.40 7.54 -0.26
C LEU A 8 -4.58 7.98 0.62
N ASP A 9 -5.77 8.20 0.05
CA ASP A 9 -6.98 8.42 0.83
C ASP A 9 -7.87 7.16 0.82
N LEU A 10 -8.71 7.03 1.83
CA LEU A 10 -9.93 6.23 1.77
C LEU A 10 -11.09 7.12 1.35
N LYS A 11 -12.14 6.51 0.81
CA LYS A 11 -13.45 7.16 0.69
C LYS A 11 -13.89 7.58 2.10
N ASP A 12 -14.35 8.82 2.22
CA ASP A 12 -14.73 9.41 3.51
C ASP A 12 -16.11 8.91 3.95
N ASP A 13 -16.17 7.61 4.26
CA ASP A 13 -17.33 6.88 4.72
C ASP A 13 -16.92 5.97 5.88
N PRO A 14 -17.50 6.14 7.09
CA PRO A 14 -17.11 5.38 8.27
C PRO A 14 -17.23 3.85 8.14
N GLU A 15 -18.22 3.36 7.40
CA GLU A 15 -18.44 1.92 7.21
C GLU A 15 -17.38 1.34 6.26
N LEU A 16 -17.07 2.06 5.17
CA LEU A 16 -16.02 1.66 4.24
C LEU A 16 -14.63 1.70 4.88
N ILE A 17 -14.35 2.72 5.71
CA ILE A 17 -13.10 2.81 6.47
C ILE A 17 -12.97 1.64 7.44
N LYS A 18 -14.04 1.33 8.19
CA LYS A 18 -14.04 0.19 9.11
C LYS A 18 -13.80 -1.12 8.38
N ALA A 19 -14.46 -1.33 7.23
CA ALA A 19 -14.28 -2.53 6.42
C ALA A 19 -12.83 -2.68 5.94
N TYR A 20 -12.23 -1.59 5.45
CA TYR A 20 -10.81 -1.57 5.05
C TYR A 20 -9.88 -1.95 6.21
N ASP A 21 -10.10 -1.35 7.40
CA ASP A 21 -9.32 -1.63 8.60
C ASP A 21 -9.46 -3.11 9.01
N ASP A 22 -10.67 -3.68 8.94
CA ASP A 22 -10.93 -5.07 9.28
C ASP A 22 -10.23 -6.05 8.32
N TYR A 23 -10.24 -5.78 7.00
CA TYR A 23 -9.49 -6.58 6.04
C TYR A 23 -7.97 -6.57 6.32
N HIS A 24 -7.43 -5.46 6.81
CA HIS A 24 -5.99 -5.35 7.10
C HIS A 24 -5.56 -6.00 8.42
N LYS A 25 -6.50 -6.42 9.27
CA LYS A 25 -6.18 -7.24 10.45
C LYS A 25 -5.83 -8.69 10.07
N GLU A 26 -6.38 -9.16 8.96
CA GLU A 26 -6.22 -10.54 8.45
C GLU A 26 -5.95 -10.52 6.94
N VAL A 27 -4.82 -9.91 6.57
CA VAL A 27 -4.36 -9.88 5.17
C VAL A 27 -4.12 -11.31 4.67
N TRP A 28 -4.54 -11.58 3.42
CA TRP A 28 -4.39 -12.92 2.84
C TRP A 28 -2.92 -13.35 2.78
N PRO A 29 -2.61 -14.64 3.08
CA PRO A 29 -1.23 -15.14 3.12
C PRO A 29 -0.44 -14.90 1.83
N GLU A 30 -1.08 -15.00 0.67
CA GLU A 30 -0.47 -14.84 -0.65
C GLU A 30 0.01 -13.40 -0.89
N ILE A 31 -0.72 -12.42 -0.35
CA ILE A 31 -0.34 -11.00 -0.39
C ILE A 31 0.86 -10.76 0.51
N LEU A 32 0.87 -11.34 1.71
CA LEU A 32 2.01 -11.24 2.62
C LEU A 32 3.25 -11.90 2.03
N GLN A 33 3.09 -13.02 1.32
CA GLN A 33 4.16 -13.72 0.63
C GLN A 33 4.74 -12.87 -0.51
N SER A 34 3.89 -12.31 -1.38
CA SER A 34 4.33 -11.47 -2.50
C SER A 34 5.06 -10.21 -2.02
N ILE A 35 4.59 -9.59 -0.93
CA ILE A 35 5.26 -8.47 -0.26
C ILE A 35 6.66 -8.87 0.18
N LYS A 36 6.80 -9.97 0.93
CA LYS A 36 8.11 -10.43 1.45
C LYS A 36 9.09 -10.77 0.32
N GLU A 37 8.64 -11.50 -0.70
CA GLU A 37 9.48 -11.89 -1.85
C GLU A 37 10.02 -10.70 -2.65
N SER A 38 9.33 -9.55 -2.59
CA SER A 38 9.80 -8.34 -3.24
C SER A 38 11.02 -7.70 -2.58
N GLY A 39 11.38 -8.13 -1.38
CA GLY A 39 12.47 -7.55 -0.57
C GLY A 39 11.97 -6.53 0.46
N ILE A 40 10.65 -6.46 0.70
CA ILE A 40 10.08 -5.68 1.79
C ILE A 40 10.23 -6.46 3.09
N GLN A 41 10.87 -5.85 4.08
CA GLN A 41 11.15 -6.45 5.39
C GLN A 41 10.12 -6.03 6.44
N ASP A 42 9.62 -4.79 6.34
CA ASP A 42 8.57 -4.25 7.20
C ASP A 42 7.65 -3.31 6.39
N MET A 43 6.35 -3.43 6.61
CA MET A 43 5.34 -2.59 5.99
C MET A 43 4.25 -2.25 7.01
N GLN A 44 3.97 -0.96 7.15
CA GLN A 44 3.00 -0.44 8.09
C GLN A 44 2.08 0.54 7.37
N ILE A 45 0.79 0.52 7.70
CA ILE A 45 -0.18 1.51 7.22
C ILE A 45 -0.78 2.19 8.44
N TYR A 46 -0.64 3.50 8.50
CA TYR A 46 -1.27 4.38 9.47
C TYR A 46 -2.37 5.18 8.79
N ARG A 47 -3.36 5.65 9.56
CA ARG A 47 -4.33 6.63 9.05
C ARG A 47 -4.67 7.70 10.06
N VAL A 48 -4.99 8.90 9.56
CA VAL A 48 -5.58 10.01 10.30
C VAL A 48 -6.82 10.48 9.54
N GLY A 49 -8.01 10.34 10.13
CA GLY A 49 -9.25 10.45 9.37
C GLY A 49 -9.29 9.40 8.24
N ASN A 50 -9.49 9.86 7.01
CA ASN A 50 -9.44 9.05 5.79
C ASN A 50 -8.06 9.07 5.09
N ARG A 51 -7.09 9.88 5.53
CA ARG A 51 -5.74 9.94 4.97
C ARG A 51 -4.91 8.78 5.48
N MET A 52 -4.39 7.96 4.58
CA MET A 52 -3.49 6.87 4.86
C MET A 52 -2.03 7.23 4.60
N PHE A 53 -1.15 6.62 5.38
CA PHE A 53 0.29 6.72 5.28
C PHE A 53 0.92 5.32 5.39
N MET A 54 1.49 4.83 4.30
CA MET A 54 2.24 3.57 4.25
C MET A 54 3.73 3.84 4.42
N ILE A 55 4.37 3.08 5.30
CA ILE A 55 5.82 3.04 5.48
C ILE A 55 6.29 1.66 5.03
N ILE A 56 7.30 1.63 4.17
CA ILE A 56 7.94 0.41 3.69
C ILE A 56 9.42 0.50 4.03
N ASP A 57 9.93 -0.46 4.79
CA ASP A 57 11.36 -0.70 4.94
C ASP A 57 11.75 -1.93 4.11
N ALA A 58 12.66 -1.73 3.16
CA ALA A 58 13.06 -2.75 2.20
C ALA A 58 14.59 -2.91 2.11
N ASP A 59 15.02 -4.10 1.72
CA ASP A 59 16.43 -4.39 1.45
C ASP A 59 16.92 -3.77 0.12
N GLU A 60 18.18 -3.99 -0.21
CA GLU A 60 18.80 -3.43 -1.42
C GLU A 60 18.28 -4.04 -2.72
N SER A 61 17.65 -5.22 -2.65
CA SER A 61 17.10 -5.92 -3.81
C SER A 61 15.72 -5.39 -4.23
N PHE A 62 15.08 -4.56 -3.39
CA PHE A 62 13.75 -4.03 -3.66
C PHE A 62 13.77 -2.92 -4.73
N SER A 63 12.81 -3.01 -5.65
CA SER A 63 12.37 -1.91 -6.51
C SER A 63 10.86 -2.04 -6.77
N PHE A 64 10.18 -0.93 -7.02
CA PHE A 64 8.75 -0.96 -7.38
C PHE A 64 8.49 -1.78 -8.65
N GLU A 65 9.43 -1.77 -9.61
CA GLU A 65 9.34 -2.61 -10.81
C GLU A 65 9.43 -4.11 -10.48
N LYS A 66 10.36 -4.51 -9.60
CA LYS A 66 10.48 -5.90 -9.13
C LYS A 66 9.21 -6.30 -8.37
N LYS A 67 8.69 -5.43 -7.49
CA LYS A 67 7.42 -5.65 -6.79
C LYS A 67 6.30 -5.93 -7.78
N ALA A 68 6.11 -5.08 -8.79
CA ALA A 68 5.09 -5.28 -9.82
C ALA A 68 5.24 -6.60 -10.58
N LYS A 69 6.48 -7.00 -10.92
CA LYS A 69 6.77 -8.29 -11.57
C LYS A 69 6.48 -9.49 -10.69
N ILE A 70 6.71 -9.38 -9.39
CA ILE A 70 6.36 -10.43 -8.43
C ILE A 70 4.85 -10.44 -8.27
N ASP A 71 4.23 -9.28 -8.12
CA ASP A 71 2.79 -9.19 -7.88
C ASP A 71 1.99 -9.85 -8.99
N ALA A 72 2.39 -9.65 -10.25
CA ALA A 72 1.79 -10.25 -11.43
C ALA A 72 1.86 -11.81 -11.48
N LYS A 73 2.68 -12.44 -10.64
CA LYS A 73 2.73 -13.91 -10.51
C LYS A 73 1.67 -14.47 -9.55
N TYR A 74 1.07 -13.61 -8.71
CA TYR A 74 0.06 -13.99 -7.72
C TYR A 74 -1.29 -13.43 -8.17
N PRO A 75 -2.20 -14.26 -8.73
CA PRO A 75 -3.53 -13.77 -9.12
C PRO A 75 -4.34 -13.24 -7.92
N GLU A 76 -3.99 -13.63 -6.69
CA GLU A 76 -4.55 -13.09 -5.45
C GLU A 76 -4.26 -11.60 -5.28
N ASN A 77 -3.11 -11.11 -5.76
CA ASN A 77 -2.81 -9.68 -5.69
C ASN A 77 -3.78 -8.85 -6.53
N GLU A 78 -4.16 -9.32 -7.72
CA GLU A 78 -5.15 -8.64 -8.56
C GLU A 78 -6.51 -8.59 -7.83
N LYS A 79 -6.96 -9.72 -7.27
CA LYS A 79 -8.21 -9.79 -6.50
C LYS A 79 -8.20 -8.91 -5.26
N TRP A 80 -7.07 -8.87 -4.55
CA TRP A 80 -6.89 -8.02 -3.37
C TRP A 80 -6.91 -6.55 -3.77
N GLU A 81 -6.23 -6.18 -4.85
CA GLU A 81 -6.24 -4.82 -5.39
C GLU A 81 -7.63 -4.38 -5.81
N GLU A 82 -8.38 -5.20 -6.54
CA GLU A 82 -9.79 -4.94 -6.90
C GLU A 82 -10.69 -4.77 -5.67
N LEU A 83 -10.49 -5.60 -4.64
CA LEU A 83 -11.22 -5.48 -3.39
C LEU A 83 -10.88 -4.17 -2.68
N MET A 84 -9.59 -3.86 -2.51
CA MET A 84 -9.13 -2.65 -1.83
C MET A 84 -9.54 -1.37 -2.55
N TRP A 85 -9.64 -1.42 -3.88
CA TRP A 85 -10.11 -0.32 -4.73
C TRP A 85 -11.54 0.12 -4.40
N LYS A 86 -12.36 -0.75 -3.81
CA LYS A 86 -13.72 -0.38 -3.37
C LYS A 86 -13.69 0.65 -2.24
N TYR A 87 -12.65 0.64 -1.41
CA TYR A 87 -12.51 1.51 -0.23
C TYR A 87 -11.59 2.70 -0.48
N GLN A 88 -10.58 2.54 -1.32
CA GLN A 88 -9.55 3.54 -1.55
C GLN A 88 -10.02 4.68 -2.47
N GLN A 89 -9.37 5.82 -2.31
CA GLN A 89 -9.58 7.03 -3.08
C GLN A 89 -8.22 7.64 -3.42
N ALA A 90 -8.01 7.98 -4.69
CA ALA A 90 -6.80 8.69 -5.11
C ALA A 90 -6.71 10.06 -4.43
N LEU A 91 -5.49 10.52 -4.17
CA LEU A 91 -5.26 11.87 -3.64
C LEU A 91 -5.80 12.92 -4.62
N PRO A 92 -6.28 14.09 -4.15
CA PRO A 92 -6.87 15.11 -5.03
C PRO A 92 -5.96 15.61 -6.16
N PHE A 93 -4.64 15.47 -6.00
CA PHE A 93 -3.61 15.87 -6.95
C PHE A 93 -2.98 14.68 -7.71
N ALA A 94 -3.45 13.45 -7.47
CA ALA A 94 -2.98 12.27 -8.18
C ALA A 94 -3.35 12.36 -9.67
N LYS A 95 -2.46 11.90 -10.55
CA LYS A 95 -2.82 11.73 -11.97
C LYS A 95 -3.83 10.58 -12.11
N PRO A 96 -4.63 10.55 -13.20
CA PRO A 96 -5.52 9.42 -13.47
C PRO A 96 -4.77 8.08 -13.43
N GLY A 97 -5.25 7.16 -12.59
CA GLY A 97 -4.64 5.84 -12.39
C GLY A 97 -3.49 5.81 -11.37
N GLU A 98 -3.03 6.94 -10.84
CA GLU A 98 -2.08 6.95 -9.73
C GLU A 98 -2.80 6.62 -8.41
N LYS A 99 -2.22 5.68 -7.66
CA LYS A 99 -2.73 5.22 -6.37
C LYS A 99 -1.85 5.75 -5.24
N TRP A 100 -1.15 4.86 -4.53
CA TRP A 100 -0.19 5.22 -3.49
C TRP A 100 0.89 6.13 -4.07
N ILE A 101 0.99 7.36 -3.56
CA ILE A 101 1.94 8.35 -4.05
C ILE A 101 3.15 8.40 -3.12
N LEU A 102 4.36 8.29 -3.68
CA LEU A 102 5.60 8.50 -2.93
C LEU A 102 5.65 9.92 -2.35
N MET A 103 5.91 9.99 -1.05
CA MET A 103 6.09 11.24 -0.31
C MET A 103 7.54 11.71 -0.42
N GLU A 104 7.72 13.03 -0.48
CA GLU A 104 9.03 13.66 -0.44
C GLU A 104 9.53 13.73 1.01
N LYS A 105 10.73 13.21 1.26
CA LYS A 105 11.39 13.36 2.56
C LYS A 105 11.98 14.77 2.65
N VAL A 106 11.37 15.61 3.49
CA VAL A 106 11.79 17.01 3.66
C VAL A 106 12.78 17.24 4.81
N PHE A 107 12.95 16.27 5.71
CA PHE A 107 13.83 16.38 6.88
C PHE A 107 14.30 15.00 7.36
N GLN A 108 15.52 14.93 7.90
CA GLN A 108 16.07 13.80 8.66
C GLN A 108 17.12 14.35 9.63
N LEU A 109 17.09 13.91 10.89
CA LEU A 109 18.13 14.20 11.88
C LEU A 109 19.31 13.24 11.74
#